data_AF-A0A7X7IP97-F1
#
_entry.id   AF-A0A7X7IP97-F1
#
_cell.length_a   1.000
_cell.length_b   1.000
_cell.length_c   1.000
_cell.angle_alpha   90.00
_cell.angle_beta   90.00
_cell.angle_gamma   90.00
#
_symmetry.space_group_name_H-M   'P 1'
#
loop_
_entity.id
_entity.type
_entity.pdbx_description
1 polymer ?
#
loop_
_entity_poly.entity_id
_entity_poly.type
_entity_poly.pdbx_seq_one_letter_code
_entity_poly.pdbx_strand_id
1 'polypeptide(L)'
;MASNTTEFMPKGRAMKVWIWLLVALVFVPVLGLFVAILVASRDIAPPNTADLVPEPFEVADEENAYSYFAAAVAAVDWQSEDDDLLFAVVNGEKPDPEHRADFLSRNREAFALMEKGLACRALKSPEANASNDDEDGMPVCGLPIDMFILKFQQHLEDGEIEEAAKTCGQMLRLG
;
A
#
# COMPACT_ATOMS: atom_id res chain seq x y z
N MET A 1 9.91 -36.75 -85.11
CA MET A 1 9.94 -37.60 -83.91
C MET A 1 10.98 -36.99 -82.96
N ALA A 2 10.55 -36.69 -81.72
CA ALA A 2 11.34 -36.28 -80.54
C ALA A 2 12.20 -34.99 -80.59
N SER A 3 11.85 -34.03 -79.71
CA SER A 3 12.73 -33.47 -78.66
C SER A 3 12.11 -32.15 -78.17
N ASN A 4 11.26 -32.18 -77.14
CA ASN A 4 11.57 -32.09 -75.70
C ASN A 4 11.61 -30.66 -75.15
N THR A 5 10.78 -30.48 -74.12
CA THR A 5 11.00 -29.68 -72.90
C THR A 5 11.12 -28.16 -73.00
N THR A 6 10.04 -27.48 -72.62
CA THR A 6 10.14 -26.22 -71.84
C THR A 6 9.46 -26.42 -70.49
N GLU A 7 10.07 -27.24 -69.63
CA GLU A 7 10.00 -27.03 -68.18
C GLU A 7 11.01 -25.92 -67.88
N PHE A 8 10.54 -24.71 -67.56
CA PHE A 8 11.37 -23.73 -66.86
C PHE A 8 10.57 -23.20 -65.67
N MET A 9 10.48 -24.03 -64.64
CA MET A 9 10.17 -23.55 -63.30
C MET A 9 11.44 -22.94 -62.68
N PRO A 10 11.44 -21.67 -62.24
CA PRO A 10 12.47 -21.15 -61.35
C PRO A 10 12.17 -21.62 -59.92
N LYS A 11 12.36 -22.91 -59.66
CA LYS A 11 11.69 -23.72 -58.61
C LYS A 11 12.13 -23.51 -57.15
N GLY A 12 12.84 -22.43 -56.79
CA GLY A 12 13.22 -22.26 -55.38
C GLY A 12 13.67 -20.87 -54.93
N ARG A 13 14.53 -20.20 -55.70
CA ARG A 13 15.06 -18.88 -55.32
C ARG A 13 14.10 -17.74 -55.69
N ALA A 14 13.54 -17.79 -56.89
CA ALA A 14 12.54 -16.80 -57.34
C ALA A 14 11.25 -16.87 -56.52
N MET A 15 10.73 -18.07 -56.25
CA MET A 15 9.52 -18.27 -55.43
C MET A 15 9.70 -17.74 -53.99
N LYS A 16 10.88 -17.93 -53.39
CA LYS A 16 11.21 -17.34 -52.08
C LYS A 16 11.22 -15.82 -52.13
N VAL A 17 11.80 -15.21 -53.17
CA VAL A 17 11.80 -13.75 -53.34
C VAL A 17 10.38 -13.21 -53.45
N TRP A 18 9.50 -13.85 -54.23
CA TRP A 18 8.09 -13.47 -54.34
C TRP A 18 7.32 -13.59 -53.02
N ILE A 19 7.58 -14.65 -52.24
CA ILE A 19 7.00 -14.80 -50.90
C ILE A 19 7.46 -13.66 -49.98
N TRP A 20 8.74 -13.32 -49.97
CA TRP A 20 9.25 -12.20 -49.18
C TRP A 20 8.70 -10.85 -49.62
N LEU A 21 8.49 -10.64 -50.93
CA LEU A 21 7.85 -9.42 -51.44
C LEU A 21 6.38 -9.32 -51.02
N LEU A 22 5.64 -10.43 -51.01
CA LEU A 22 4.26 -10.45 -50.52
C LEU A 22 4.18 -10.24 -49.00
N VAL A 23 5.09 -10.84 -48.24
CA VAL A 23 5.22 -10.59 -46.79
C VAL A 23 5.55 -9.12 -46.53
N ALA A 24 6.50 -8.54 -47.26
CA ALA A 24 6.84 -7.13 -47.13
C ALA A 24 5.66 -6.21 -47.50
N LEU A 25 4.92 -6.54 -48.55
CA LEU A 25 3.75 -5.79 -49.01
C LEU A 25 2.66 -5.69 -47.93
N VAL A 26 2.51 -6.71 -47.08
CA VAL A 26 1.52 -6.71 -45.99
C VAL A 26 2.11 -6.19 -44.68
N PHE A 27 3.34 -6.59 -44.35
CA PHE A 27 3.95 -6.30 -43.06
C PHE A 27 4.36 -4.84 -42.92
N VAL A 28 4.89 -4.23 -43.98
CA VAL A 28 5.31 -2.82 -43.98
C VAL A 28 4.14 -1.87 -43.70
N PRO A 29 2.97 -1.95 -44.37
CA PRO A 29 1.85 -1.07 -44.05
C PRO A 29 1.23 -1.35 -42.68
N VAL A 30 1.18 -2.61 -42.22
CA VAL A 30 0.70 -2.94 -40.86
C VAL A 30 1.62 -2.34 -39.80
N LEU A 31 2.94 -2.47 -39.97
CA LEU A 31 3.92 -1.87 -39.08
C LEU A 31 3.83 -0.34 -39.12
N GLY A 32 3.65 0.24 -40.31
CA GLY A 32 3.45 1.69 -40.48
C GLY A 32 2.20 2.19 -39.75
N LEU A 33 1.09 1.45 -39.82
CA LEU A 33 -0.13 1.77 -39.09
C LEU A 33 0.08 1.67 -37.58
N PHE A 34 0.76 0.64 -37.10
CA PHE A 34 1.05 0.46 -35.68
C PHE A 34 1.91 1.61 -35.12
N VAL A 35 2.97 1.99 -35.84
CA VAL A 35 3.81 3.16 -35.48
C VAL A 35 2.99 4.44 -35.51
N ALA A 36 2.13 4.64 -36.52
CA ALA A 36 1.26 5.81 -36.60
C ALA A 36 0.28 5.89 -35.41
N ILE A 37 -0.29 4.77 -34.97
CA ILE A 37 -1.16 4.71 -33.78
C ILE A 37 -0.36 5.08 -32.52
N LEU A 38 0.85 4.55 -32.35
CA LEU A 38 1.69 4.87 -31.18
C LEU A 38 2.08 6.35 -31.13
N VAL A 39 2.43 6.94 -32.27
CA VAL A 39 2.72 8.38 -32.38
C VAL A 39 1.47 9.19 -32.10
N ALA A 40 0.34 8.85 -32.74
CA ALA A 40 -0.92 9.53 -32.51
C ALA A 40 -1.39 9.43 -31.06
N SER A 41 -1.22 8.28 -30.41
CA SER A 41 -1.58 8.07 -28.99
C SER A 41 -0.71 8.86 -28.03
N ARG A 42 0.55 9.14 -28.41
CA ARG A 42 1.46 9.97 -27.62
C ARG A 42 1.01 11.44 -27.61
N ASP A 43 0.41 11.89 -28.69
CA ASP A 43 -0.07 13.27 -28.85
C ASP A 43 -1.53 13.46 -28.41
N ILE A 44 -2.18 12.39 -27.92
CA ILE A 44 -3.48 12.52 -27.24
C ILE A 44 -3.23 13.30 -25.95
N ALA A 45 -3.82 14.49 -25.85
CA ALA A 45 -3.83 15.24 -24.61
C ALA A 45 -4.37 14.34 -23.49
N PRO A 46 -3.72 14.31 -22.31
CA PRO A 46 -4.24 13.54 -21.20
C PRO A 46 -5.69 13.98 -20.93
N PRO A 47 -6.57 13.04 -20.51
CA PRO A 47 -7.92 13.41 -20.10
C PRO A 47 -7.82 14.53 -19.07
N ASN A 48 -8.65 15.57 -19.22
CA ASN A 48 -8.69 16.64 -18.25
C ASN A 48 -9.14 16.07 -16.90
N THR A 49 -8.25 16.04 -15.92
CA THR A 49 -8.52 15.59 -14.56
C THR A 49 -8.67 16.75 -13.59
N ALA A 50 -8.78 18.00 -14.07
CA ALA A 50 -8.90 19.17 -13.20
C ALA A 50 -10.15 19.14 -12.32
N ASP A 51 -11.21 18.46 -12.77
CA ASP A 51 -12.44 18.20 -12.00
C ASP A 51 -12.33 17.00 -11.04
N LEU A 52 -11.23 16.24 -11.11
CA LEU A 52 -10.94 15.10 -10.26
C LEU A 52 -9.91 15.40 -9.16
N VAL A 53 -9.32 16.59 -9.16
CA VAL A 53 -8.41 17.02 -8.09
C VAL A 53 -9.24 17.30 -6.84
N PRO A 54 -9.09 16.52 -5.75
CA PRO A 54 -9.78 16.82 -4.50
C PRO A 54 -9.39 18.22 -4.02
N GLU A 55 -10.35 19.03 -3.58
CA GLU A 55 -10.01 20.28 -2.91
C GLU A 55 -9.15 19.96 -1.68
N PRO A 56 -7.98 20.58 -1.53
CA PRO A 56 -7.14 20.35 -0.36
C PRO A 56 -7.90 20.87 0.87
N PHE A 57 -8.36 19.94 1.71
CA PHE A 57 -8.89 20.29 3.03
C PHE A 57 -7.71 20.42 3.98
N GLU A 58 -7.48 21.64 4.47
CA GLU A 58 -6.48 21.88 5.51
C GLU A 58 -7.07 21.49 6.87
N VAL A 59 -6.28 20.79 7.68
CA VAL A 59 -6.58 20.47 9.07
C VAL A 59 -5.40 20.98 9.87
N ALA A 60 -5.66 21.78 10.90
CA ALA A 60 -4.61 22.20 11.82
C ALA A 60 -4.01 20.97 12.52
N ASP A 61 -2.72 20.99 12.85
CA ASP A 61 -2.04 19.83 13.43
C ASP A 61 -2.69 19.37 14.74
N GLU A 62 -3.23 20.30 15.53
CA GLU A 62 -3.93 20.01 16.78
C GLU A 62 -5.28 19.32 16.59
N GLU A 63 -5.85 19.39 15.39
CA GLU A 63 -7.09 18.73 14.99
C GLU A 63 -6.85 17.48 14.13
N ASN A 64 -5.59 17.19 13.80
CA ASN A 64 -5.18 16.06 12.98
C ASN A 64 -4.72 14.88 13.85
N ALA A 65 -5.46 13.78 13.78
CA ALA A 65 -5.13 12.55 14.49
C ALA A 65 -3.73 12.02 14.13
N TYR A 66 -3.29 12.23 12.89
CA TYR A 66 -1.99 11.75 12.40
C TYR A 66 -0.83 12.28 13.25
N SER A 67 -0.83 13.57 13.58
CA SER A 67 0.26 14.20 14.34
C SER A 67 0.39 13.60 15.75
N TYR A 68 -0.74 13.29 16.39
CA TYR A 68 -0.74 12.61 17.69
C TYR A 68 -0.31 11.15 17.60
N PHE A 69 -0.73 10.41 16.57
CA PHE A 69 -0.29 9.02 16.41
C PHE A 69 1.19 8.92 16.04
N ALA A 70 1.70 9.82 15.21
CA ALA A 70 3.13 9.89 14.90
C ALA A 70 3.95 10.19 16.17
N ALA A 71 3.49 11.14 17.00
CA ALA A 71 4.09 11.42 18.30
C ALA A 71 3.98 10.22 19.25
N ALA A 72 2.85 9.51 19.25
CA ALA A 72 2.66 8.31 20.07
C ALA A 72 3.67 7.22 19.70
N VAL A 73 3.81 6.91 18.41
CA VAL A 73 4.78 5.93 17.89
C VAL A 73 6.21 6.30 18.30
N ALA A 74 6.58 7.58 18.17
CA ALA A 74 7.90 8.06 18.59
C ALA A 74 8.13 7.99 20.11
N ALA A 75 7.06 7.98 20.90
CA ALA A 75 7.10 7.89 22.36
C ALA A 75 6.97 6.45 22.89
N VAL A 76 6.74 5.46 22.03
CA VAL A 76 6.66 4.06 22.46
C VAL A 76 8.05 3.58 22.89
N ASP A 77 8.14 3.06 24.11
CA ASP A 77 9.28 2.31 24.60
C ASP A 77 9.01 0.82 24.38
N TRP A 78 9.30 0.37 23.15
CA TRP A 78 9.16 -1.03 22.72
C TRP A 78 10.52 -1.73 22.79
N GLN A 79 10.60 -2.77 23.62
CA GLN A 79 11.78 -3.60 23.78
C GLN A 79 11.58 -4.92 23.02
N SER A 80 12.66 -5.59 22.63
CA SER A 80 12.56 -6.86 21.89
C SER A 80 11.79 -7.96 22.64
N GLU A 81 11.76 -7.87 23.97
CA GLU A 81 11.07 -8.80 24.85
C GLU A 81 9.55 -8.56 24.84
N ASP A 82 9.09 -7.37 24.44
CA ASP A 82 7.67 -7.01 24.39
C ASP A 82 6.93 -7.73 23.24
N ASP A 83 7.66 -8.22 22.23
CA ASP A 83 7.10 -9.04 21.15
C ASP A 83 6.45 -10.33 21.69
N ASP A 84 7.00 -10.90 22.77
CA ASP A 84 6.47 -12.10 23.41
C ASP A 84 5.11 -11.83 24.07
N LEU A 85 4.86 -10.62 24.56
CA LEU A 85 3.55 -10.22 25.09
C LEU A 85 2.50 -10.26 23.99
N LEU A 86 2.80 -9.63 22.85
CA LEU A 86 1.86 -9.57 21.72
C LEU A 86 1.62 -10.96 21.15
N PHE A 87 2.68 -11.76 20.99
CA PHE A 87 2.58 -13.13 20.51
C PHE A 87 1.72 -14.00 21.44
N ALA A 88 1.90 -13.89 22.76
CA ALA A 88 1.06 -14.62 23.72
C ALA A 88 -0.42 -14.24 23.55
N VAL A 89 -0.74 -12.95 23.48
CA VAL A 89 -2.13 -12.48 23.29
C VAL A 89 -2.75 -13.00 21.99
N VAL A 90 -2.03 -12.88 20.87
CA VAL A 90 -2.55 -13.27 19.54
C VAL A 90 -2.79 -14.78 19.45
N ASN A 91 -1.97 -15.59 20.11
CA ASN A 91 -2.14 -17.04 20.15
C ASN A 91 -3.14 -17.52 21.22
N GLY A 92 -3.77 -16.60 21.96
CA GLY A 92 -4.70 -16.93 23.04
C GLY A 92 -4.04 -17.51 24.29
N GLU A 93 -2.73 -17.32 24.42
CA GLU A 93 -1.97 -17.64 25.63
C GLU A 93 -2.06 -16.49 26.64
N LYS A 94 -1.70 -16.77 27.89
CA LYS A 94 -1.68 -15.76 28.94
C LYS A 94 -0.32 -15.07 28.98
N PRO A 95 -0.22 -13.75 28.71
CA PRO A 95 1.03 -13.00 28.81
C PRO A 95 1.55 -12.96 30.25
N ASP A 96 2.86 -12.74 30.42
CA ASP A 96 3.42 -12.50 31.75
C ASP A 96 2.84 -11.21 32.37
N PRO A 97 2.15 -11.29 33.52
CA PRO A 97 1.49 -10.13 34.11
C PRO A 97 2.46 -9.07 34.62
N GLU A 98 3.65 -9.44 35.11
CA GLU A 98 4.64 -8.48 35.60
C GLU A 98 5.24 -7.68 34.44
N HIS A 99 5.68 -8.37 33.38
CA HIS A 99 6.16 -7.74 32.15
C HIS A 99 5.10 -6.84 31.52
N ARG A 100 3.85 -7.30 31.41
CA ARG A 100 2.76 -6.49 30.85
C ARG A 100 2.49 -5.22 31.68
N ALA A 101 2.48 -5.33 33.01
CA ALA A 101 2.29 -4.17 33.88
C ALA A 101 3.43 -3.15 33.73
N ASP A 102 4.67 -3.62 33.61
CA ASP A 102 5.83 -2.78 33.34
C ASP A 102 5.69 -2.08 31.98
N PHE A 103 5.41 -2.82 30.91
CA PHE A 103 5.19 -2.29 29.55
C PHE A 103 4.16 -1.16 29.54
N LEU A 104 2.98 -1.39 30.14
CA LEU A 104 1.91 -0.40 30.19
C LEU A 104 2.27 0.81 31.04
N SER A 105 3.10 0.63 32.07
CA SER A 105 3.56 1.72 32.93
C SER A 105 4.57 2.64 32.23
N ARG A 106 5.50 2.07 31.46
CA ARG A 106 6.52 2.81 30.69
C ARG A 106 5.88 3.57 29.52
N ASN A 107 4.83 3.00 28.93
CA ASN A 107 4.16 3.55 27.75
C ASN A 107 2.96 4.46 28.02
N ARG A 108 2.79 4.97 29.25
CA ARG A 108 1.65 5.86 29.61
C ARG A 108 1.53 7.11 28.73
N GLU A 109 2.66 7.69 28.35
CA GLU A 109 2.69 8.88 27.49
C GLU A 109 2.15 8.57 26.08
N ALA A 110 2.59 7.45 25.49
CA ALA A 110 2.10 6.99 24.21
C ALA A 110 0.58 6.75 24.24
N PHE A 111 0.04 6.13 25.30
CA PHE A 111 -1.41 5.97 25.46
C PHE A 111 -2.15 7.31 25.55
N ALA A 112 -1.62 8.29 26.27
CA ALA A 112 -2.23 9.62 26.34
C ALA A 112 -2.25 10.33 24.99
N LEU A 113 -1.19 10.16 24.17
CA LEU A 113 -1.13 10.70 22.81
C LEU A 113 -2.12 9.99 21.88
N MET A 114 -2.20 8.66 21.95
CA MET A 114 -3.20 7.89 21.19
C MET A 114 -4.63 8.32 21.53
N GLU A 115 -4.94 8.54 22.80
CA GLU A 115 -6.26 9.02 23.23
C GLU A 115 -6.60 10.40 22.67
N LYS A 116 -5.61 11.31 22.58
CA LYS A 116 -5.79 12.61 21.92
C LYS A 116 -6.03 12.46 20.42
N GLY A 117 -5.28 11.59 19.74
CA GLY A 117 -5.48 11.29 18.33
C GLY A 117 -6.87 10.74 18.04
N LEU A 118 -7.36 9.82 18.88
CA LEU A 118 -8.70 9.24 18.78
C LEU A 118 -9.87 10.21 19.05
N ALA A 119 -9.59 11.35 19.67
CA ALA A 119 -10.55 12.43 19.90
C ALA A 119 -10.58 13.44 18.74
N CYS A 120 -9.61 13.40 17.82
CA CYS A 120 -9.55 14.28 16.68
C CYS A 120 -10.64 13.97 15.66
N ARG A 121 -11.10 15.00 14.94
CA ARG A 121 -12.17 14.87 13.95
C ARG A 121 -11.70 14.26 12.63
N ALA A 122 -10.42 14.45 12.30
CA ALA A 122 -9.87 14.06 11.03
C ALA A 122 -8.52 13.36 11.21
N LEU A 123 -8.26 12.40 10.34
CA LEU A 123 -6.96 11.80 10.14
C LEU A 123 -6.54 12.17 8.72
N LYS A 124 -5.56 13.06 8.59
CA LYS A 124 -4.95 13.43 7.32
C LYS A 124 -3.46 13.08 7.38
N SER A 125 -3.08 12.03 6.65
CA SER A 125 -1.67 11.71 6.44
C SER A 125 -1.01 12.83 5.63
N PRO A 126 0.27 13.13 5.85
CA PRO A 126 1.08 13.93 4.93
C PRO A 126 0.96 13.33 3.53
N GLU A 127 0.96 14.20 2.51
CA GLU A 127 1.05 13.74 1.13
C GLU A 127 2.38 13.00 0.96
N ALA A 128 2.32 11.76 0.48
CA ALA A 128 3.49 10.96 0.15
C ALA A 128 4.20 11.63 -1.03
N ASN A 129 5.08 12.58 -0.73
CA ASN A 129 5.88 13.25 -1.74
C ASN A 129 6.94 12.27 -2.23
N ALA A 130 6.64 11.62 -3.35
CA ALA A 130 7.59 11.04 -4.30
C ALA A 130 8.84 10.33 -3.71
N SER A 131 8.79 8.99 -3.78
CA SER A 131 9.94 8.11 -4.08
C SER A 131 11.03 7.87 -3.03
N ASN A 132 10.86 8.25 -1.75
CA ASN A 132 11.86 7.93 -0.71
C ASN A 132 11.33 7.18 0.54
N ASP A 133 10.04 6.84 0.61
CA ASP A 133 9.45 6.33 1.87
C ASP A 133 9.22 4.80 1.88
N ASP A 134 9.77 4.07 0.92
CA ASP A 134 9.61 2.61 0.82
C ASP A 134 10.42 1.81 1.88
N GLU A 135 11.21 2.45 2.75
CA GLU A 135 11.97 1.74 3.80
C GLU A 135 11.50 1.97 5.25
N ASP A 136 10.80 3.06 5.59
CA ASP A 136 10.41 3.36 6.99
C ASP A 136 8.92 3.69 7.18
N GLY A 137 8.11 3.58 6.13
CA GLY A 137 6.67 3.83 6.15
C GLY A 137 5.87 2.72 6.86
N MET A 138 6.22 2.37 8.10
CA MET A 138 5.28 1.61 8.93
C MET A 138 3.96 2.39 8.99
N PRO A 139 2.81 1.75 8.73
CA PRO A 139 1.54 2.43 8.93
C PRO A 139 1.53 2.91 10.38
N VAL A 140 1.45 4.23 10.58
CA VAL A 140 1.49 4.87 11.90
C VAL A 140 0.45 4.27 12.85
N CYS A 141 -0.56 3.58 12.31
CA CYS A 141 -1.60 2.88 13.06
C CYS A 141 -1.27 1.44 13.52
N GLY A 142 -0.24 0.77 12.97
CA GLY A 142 0.06 -0.64 13.31
C GLY A 142 0.46 -0.83 14.78
N LEU A 143 1.52 -0.11 15.20
CA LEU A 143 2.01 -0.15 16.57
C LEU A 143 0.95 0.32 17.60
N PRO A 144 0.17 1.40 17.36
CA PRO A 144 -0.97 1.74 18.21
C PRO A 144 -2.01 0.64 18.38
N ILE A 145 -2.34 -0.11 17.32
CA ILE A 145 -3.29 -1.23 17.40
C ILE A 145 -2.74 -2.33 18.32
N ASP A 146 -1.48 -2.70 18.16
CA ASP A 146 -0.83 -3.73 18.99
C ASP A 146 -0.82 -3.33 20.47
N MET A 147 -0.54 -2.06 20.76
CA MET A 147 -0.60 -1.53 22.12
C MET A 147 -2.03 -1.58 22.71
N PHE A 148 -3.06 -1.27 21.92
CA PHE A 148 -4.44 -1.36 22.38
C PHE A 148 -4.90 -2.81 22.58
N ILE A 149 -4.38 -3.77 21.82
CA ILE A 149 -4.63 -5.21 22.04
C ILE A 149 -4.11 -5.65 23.42
N LEU A 150 -2.88 -5.25 23.77
CA LEU A 150 -2.30 -5.56 25.08
C LEU A 150 -3.10 -4.94 26.24
N LYS A 151 -3.50 -3.67 26.09
CA LYS A 151 -4.33 -2.95 27.08
C LYS A 151 -5.72 -3.57 27.22
N PHE A 152 -6.35 -3.94 26.10
CA PHE A 152 -7.66 -4.61 26.08
C PHE A 152 -7.62 -5.94 26.85
N GLN A 153 -6.60 -6.75 26.61
CA GLN A 153 -6.46 -8.04 27.30
C GLN A 153 -6.28 -7.86 28.81
N GLN A 154 -5.54 -6.85 29.26
CA GLN A 154 -5.45 -6.55 30.68
C GLN A 154 -6.82 -6.24 31.29
N HIS A 155 -7.62 -5.36 30.67
CA HIS A 155 -8.95 -5.03 31.16
C HIS A 155 -9.87 -6.27 31.25
N LEU A 156 -9.76 -7.21 30.30
CA LEU A 156 -10.49 -8.47 30.38
C LEU A 156 -10.06 -9.34 31.58
N GLU A 157 -8.75 -9.44 31.84
CA GLU A 157 -8.22 -10.21 32.96
C GLU A 157 -8.58 -9.58 34.32
N ASP A 158 -8.57 -8.25 34.41
CA ASP A 158 -8.91 -7.50 35.62
C ASP A 158 -10.43 -7.45 35.87
N GLY A 159 -11.25 -7.97 34.94
CA GLY A 159 -12.71 -7.96 35.02
C GLY A 159 -13.34 -6.59 34.72
N GLU A 160 -12.56 -5.66 34.16
CA GLU A 160 -12.95 -4.31 33.80
C GLU A 160 -13.64 -4.28 32.41
N ILE A 161 -14.79 -4.95 32.31
CA ILE A 161 -15.49 -5.18 31.04
C ILE A 161 -15.86 -3.87 30.30
N GLU A 162 -16.17 -2.80 31.05
CA GLU A 162 -16.50 -1.50 30.47
C GLU A 162 -15.28 -0.84 29.80
N GLU A 163 -14.12 -0.87 30.44
CA GLU A 163 -12.88 -0.34 29.88
C GLU A 163 -12.36 -1.21 28.72
N ALA A 164 -12.56 -2.53 28.79
CA ALA A 164 -12.31 -3.43 27.66
C ALA A 164 -13.17 -3.06 26.44
N ALA A 165 -14.48 -2.83 26.65
CA ALA A 165 -15.39 -2.43 25.57
C ALA A 165 -15.00 -1.07 24.97
N LYS A 166 -14.60 -0.11 25.81
CA LYS A 166 -14.10 1.20 25.37
C LYS A 166 -12.83 1.07 24.54
N THR A 167 -11.87 0.25 24.98
CA THR A 167 -10.63 -0.03 24.24
C THR A 167 -10.91 -0.69 22.89
N CYS A 168 -11.87 -1.61 22.83
CA CYS A 168 -12.35 -2.18 21.57
C CYS A 168 -12.93 -1.10 20.64
N GLY A 169 -13.74 -0.17 21.16
CA GLY A 169 -14.23 0.98 20.41
C GLY A 169 -13.12 1.90 19.90
N GLN A 170 -12.01 2.03 20.63
CA GLN A 170 -10.83 2.79 20.21
C GLN A 170 -10.11 2.09 19.04
N MET A 171 -9.91 0.77 19.12
CA MET A 171 -9.34 -0.02 18.02
C MET A 171 -10.19 0.07 16.74
N LEU A 172 -11.52 0.02 16.85
CA LEU A 172 -12.44 0.18 15.71
C LEU A 172 -12.39 1.57 15.05
N ARG A 173 -11.85 2.59 15.72
CA ARG A 173 -11.65 3.93 15.13
C ARG A 173 -10.32 4.04 14.38
N LEU A 174 -9.41 3.08 14.58
CA LEU A 174 -8.09 3.06 13.95
C LEU A 174 -8.05 2.22 12.66
N GLY A 175 -8.91 1.19 12.56
CA GLY A 175 -9.06 0.33 11.37
C GLY A 175 -10.15 0.80 10.44
#